data_AF-A0A7C2EJ04-F1
#
_entry.id   AF-A0A7C2EJ04-F1
#
_cell.length_a   1.000
_cell.length_b   1.000
_cell.length_c   1.000
_cell.angle_alpha   90.00
_cell.angle_beta   90.00
_cell.angle_gamma   90.00
#
_symmetry.space_group_name_H-M   'P 1'
#
loop_
_entity.id
_entity.type
_entity.pdbx_description
1 polymer ?
#
loop_
_entity_poly.entity_id
_entity_poly.type
_entity_poly.pdbx_seq_one_letter_code
_entity_poly.pdbx_strand_id
1 'polypeptide(L)'
;MSGKVKPAGISQAGAAQGARAGKPFPYRYSTTGLAPIQLVLSRLKGVRRTSRGWIALCPAHSDRSPSLSVREARDGRVLLYCFAGCPTEAVCAALGLSLADLFPDRRRLHSPVAWQRLQEIAARMREQEAEAAFEAWRTATIRGLGVLERACRRVIHEGPGNPGFVVACELEPRVGYLLDVLLNGPRELQMEFYQRDWTEEFKWLV
;
A
#
# COMPACT_ATOMS: atom_id res chain seq x y z
N MET A 1 -1.06 -36.93 77.98
CA MET A 1 -1.19 -36.79 76.52
C MET A 1 -1.14 -35.29 76.19
N SER A 2 -0.33 -34.96 75.19
CA SER A 2 -0.02 -33.65 74.59
C SER A 2 -1.21 -32.66 74.53
N GLY A 3 -1.08 -31.34 74.55
CA GLY A 3 0.08 -30.45 74.51
C GLY A 3 -0.35 -28.96 74.63
N LYS A 4 0.66 -28.11 74.88
CA LYS A 4 0.71 -26.64 75.00
C LYS A 4 -0.19 -25.82 74.06
N VAL A 5 -0.64 -24.65 74.54
CA VAL A 5 -0.46 -23.35 73.84
C VAL A 5 -0.26 -22.20 74.85
N LYS A 6 0.81 -21.41 74.68
CA LYS A 6 1.02 -20.04 75.21
C LYS A 6 1.76 -19.21 74.13
N PRO A 7 1.76 -17.87 74.21
CA PRO A 7 1.28 -17.01 73.13
C PRO A 7 2.35 -16.45 72.19
N ALA A 8 1.83 -15.79 71.15
CA ALA A 8 2.50 -15.20 70.02
C ALA A 8 3.62 -14.21 70.37
N GLY A 9 4.81 -14.51 69.85
CA GLY A 9 5.92 -13.60 69.67
C GLY A 9 6.12 -13.31 68.17
N ILE A 10 6.02 -12.03 67.84
CA ILE A 10 6.73 -11.25 66.82
C ILE A 10 7.60 -12.06 65.83
N SER A 11 7.30 -11.96 64.53
CA SER A 11 8.24 -12.32 63.47
C SER A 11 8.41 -11.18 62.48
N GLN A 12 9.68 -10.98 62.14
CA GLN A 12 10.29 -9.98 61.31
C GLN A 12 9.95 -10.14 59.82
N ALA A 13 10.22 -9.07 59.08
CA ALA A 13 10.10 -8.94 57.64
C ALA A 13 10.95 -9.96 56.86
N GLY A 14 10.39 -10.42 55.74
CA GLY A 14 11.11 -11.09 54.66
C GLY A 14 10.41 -10.79 53.33
N ALA A 15 11.05 -9.99 52.49
CA ALA A 15 10.60 -9.76 51.12
C ALA A 15 10.78 -11.02 50.27
N ALA A 16 9.72 -11.47 49.59
CA ALA A 16 9.84 -12.31 48.41
C ALA A 16 8.58 -12.20 47.55
N GLN A 17 8.82 -11.99 46.26
CA GLN A 17 7.86 -11.70 45.22
C GLN A 17 6.90 -12.88 45.00
N GLY A 18 5.60 -12.61 45.03
CA GLY A 18 4.56 -13.53 44.58
C GLY A 18 3.78 -12.90 43.44
N ALA A 19 4.24 -13.12 42.21
CA ALA A 19 3.49 -12.78 41.01
C ALA A 19 2.15 -13.54 41.02
N ARG A 20 1.04 -12.83 41.24
CA ARG A 20 -0.29 -13.41 41.11
C ARG A 20 -0.57 -13.67 39.63
N ALA A 21 -0.76 -14.95 39.30
CA ALA A 21 -1.20 -15.43 38.00
C ALA A 21 -2.52 -14.75 37.59
N GLY A 22 -2.43 -13.76 36.70
CA GLY A 22 -3.57 -13.23 35.97
C GLY A 22 -4.02 -14.24 34.91
N LYS A 23 -5.31 -14.58 34.90
CA LYS A 23 -5.95 -15.43 33.90
C LYS A 23 -5.69 -14.87 32.48
N PRO A 24 -5.49 -15.70 31.44
CA PRO A 24 -5.22 -15.21 30.10
C PRO A 24 -6.52 -14.63 29.50
N PHE A 25 -6.52 -13.32 29.25
CA PHE A 25 -7.59 -12.64 28.52
C PHE A 25 -7.59 -13.09 27.05
N PRO A 26 -8.73 -13.53 26.46
CA PRO A 26 -8.77 -14.15 25.14
C PRO A 26 -8.90 -13.17 23.96
N TYR A 27 -8.70 -11.86 24.14
CA TYR A 27 -8.90 -10.91 23.03
C TYR A 27 -7.59 -10.62 22.29
N ARG A 28 -7.26 -11.51 21.34
CA ARG A 28 -6.22 -11.28 20.35
C ARG A 28 -6.64 -10.11 19.45
N TYR A 29 -5.88 -9.03 19.54
CA TYR A 29 -5.81 -8.01 18.50
C TYR A 29 -5.25 -8.66 17.23
N SER A 30 -5.91 -8.48 16.08
CA SER A 30 -5.22 -8.61 14.80
C SER A 30 -4.15 -7.50 14.75
N THR A 31 -2.89 -7.91 14.84
CA THR A 31 -1.74 -7.02 15.03
C THR A 31 -1.45 -6.12 13.80
N THR A 32 -2.12 -6.36 12.67
CA THR A 32 -1.64 -5.84 11.38
C THR A 32 -2.33 -4.57 10.88
N GLY A 33 -3.45 -4.11 11.47
CA GLY A 33 -4.15 -2.90 10.99
C GLY A 33 -4.67 -2.95 9.54
N LEU A 34 -4.51 -4.07 8.86
CA LEU A 34 -4.93 -4.32 7.48
C LEU A 34 -6.43 -4.60 7.42
N ALA A 35 -7.05 -4.28 6.28
CA ALA A 35 -8.40 -4.74 5.99
C ALA A 35 -8.44 -6.28 5.97
N PRO A 36 -9.56 -6.93 6.39
CA PRO A 36 -9.70 -8.38 6.38
C PRO A 36 -9.25 -9.06 5.07
N ILE A 37 -9.61 -8.47 3.92
CA ILE A 37 -9.23 -9.00 2.61
C ILE A 37 -7.72 -8.99 2.38
N GLN A 38 -7.03 -7.90 2.76
CA GLN A 38 -5.59 -7.77 2.64
C GLN A 38 -4.87 -8.75 3.57
N LEU A 39 -5.38 -8.93 4.78
CA LEU A 39 -4.86 -9.87 5.76
C LEU A 39 -4.90 -11.31 5.24
N VAL A 40 -6.01 -11.72 4.61
CA VAL A 40 -6.18 -13.04 4.01
C VAL A 40 -5.26 -13.22 2.79
N LEU A 41 -5.27 -12.27 1.86
CA LEU A 41 -4.46 -12.35 0.64
C LEU A 41 -2.96 -12.39 0.93
N SER A 42 -2.49 -11.65 1.95
CA SER A 42 -1.07 -11.64 2.35
C SER A 42 -0.52 -13.00 2.82
N ARG A 43 -1.40 -13.95 3.18
CA ARG A 43 -1.02 -15.28 3.67
C ARG A 43 -1.25 -16.40 2.65
N LEU A 44 -1.86 -16.09 1.52
CA LEU A 44 -2.16 -17.06 0.48
C LEU A 44 -1.04 -17.15 -0.55
N LYS A 45 -0.89 -18.34 -1.14
CA LYS A 45 0.05 -18.60 -2.24
C LYS A 45 -0.70 -18.72 -3.56
N GLY A 46 -0.03 -18.39 -4.66
CA GLY A 46 -0.61 -18.52 -6.01
C GLY A 46 -1.81 -17.60 -6.26
N VAL A 47 -1.86 -16.45 -5.58
CA VAL A 47 -2.96 -15.49 -5.68
C VAL A 47 -3.01 -14.86 -7.08
N ARG A 48 -4.17 -14.92 -7.72
CA ARG A 48 -4.45 -14.29 -9.02
C ARG A 48 -5.75 -13.51 -8.97
N ARG A 49 -5.75 -12.31 -9.55
CA ARG A 49 -6.94 -11.45 -9.65
C ARG A 49 -7.93 -12.05 -10.66
N THR A 50 -9.22 -11.96 -10.38
CA THR A 50 -10.32 -12.30 -11.28
C THR A 50 -11.33 -11.14 -11.32
N SER A 51 -12.31 -11.19 -12.22
CA SER A 51 -13.37 -10.18 -12.29
C SER A 51 -14.26 -10.10 -11.05
N ARG A 52 -14.30 -11.16 -10.22
CA ARG A 52 -15.20 -11.27 -9.06
C ARG A 52 -14.48 -11.30 -7.71
N GLY A 53 -13.16 -11.18 -7.70
CA GLY A 53 -12.30 -11.30 -6.50
C GLY A 53 -10.94 -11.89 -6.86
N TRP A 54 -10.51 -12.91 -6.12
CA TRP A 54 -9.24 -13.59 -6.29
C TRP A 54 -9.41 -15.10 -6.29
N ILE A 55 -8.48 -15.79 -6.94
CA ILE A 55 -8.31 -17.23 -6.82
C ILE A 55 -6.90 -17.54 -6.31
N ALA A 56 -6.76 -18.52 -5.44
CA ALA A 56 -5.51 -18.90 -4.80
C ALA A 56 -5.42 -20.41 -4.58
N LEU A 57 -4.23 -20.89 -4.21
CA LEU A 57 -4.06 -22.27 -3.74
C LEU A 57 -4.69 -22.40 -2.35
N CYS A 58 -5.50 -23.45 -2.16
CA CYS A 58 -6.08 -23.74 -0.87
C CYS A 58 -5.01 -24.32 0.07
N PRO A 59 -4.75 -23.70 1.24
CA PRO A 59 -3.76 -24.21 2.20
C PRO A 59 -4.28 -25.38 3.03
N ALA A 60 -5.60 -25.65 3.02
CA ALA A 60 -6.23 -26.71 3.82
C ALA A 60 -6.15 -28.10 3.16
N HIS A 61 -5.66 -28.20 1.93
CA HIS A 61 -5.32 -29.47 1.28
C HIS A 61 -4.07 -29.28 0.42
N SER A 62 -3.50 -30.39 -0.08
CA SER A 62 -2.38 -30.33 -1.02
C SER A 62 -2.86 -29.84 -2.39
N ASP A 63 -2.98 -28.52 -2.54
CA ASP A 63 -3.47 -27.90 -3.76
C ASP A 63 -2.32 -27.62 -4.76
N ARG A 64 -2.49 -28.07 -6.01
CA ARG A 64 -1.55 -27.81 -7.12
C ARG A 64 -2.12 -26.83 -8.14
N SER A 65 -3.43 -26.58 -8.11
CA SER A 65 -4.15 -25.74 -9.08
C SER A 65 -5.15 -24.86 -8.35
N PRO A 66 -5.06 -23.51 -8.42
CA PRO A 66 -5.83 -22.61 -7.57
C PRO A 66 -7.31 -23.00 -7.41
N SER A 67 -7.67 -23.52 -6.24
CA SER A 67 -9.02 -24.02 -5.93
C SER A 67 -9.77 -23.17 -4.90
N LEU A 68 -9.13 -22.16 -4.32
CA LEU A 68 -9.73 -21.28 -3.32
C LEU A 68 -10.18 -19.97 -3.96
N SER A 69 -11.49 -19.73 -3.96
CA SER A 69 -12.08 -18.43 -4.28
C SER A 69 -12.08 -17.55 -3.04
N VAL A 70 -11.60 -16.32 -3.20
CA VAL A 70 -11.56 -15.30 -2.15
C VAL A 70 -12.27 -14.05 -2.68
N ARG A 71 -13.27 -13.57 -1.95
CA ARG A 71 -14.06 -12.39 -2.36
C ARG A 71 -14.30 -11.48 -1.17
N GLU A 72 -14.32 -10.18 -1.42
CA GLU A 72 -14.79 -9.20 -0.45
C GLU A 72 -16.27 -8.90 -0.71
N ALA A 73 -17.09 -8.99 0.33
CA ALA A 73 -18.49 -8.61 0.27
C ALA A 73 -18.65 -7.10 0.51
N ARG A 74 -19.84 -6.57 0.18
CA ARG A 74 -20.12 -5.12 0.28
C ARG A 74 -19.99 -4.57 1.70
N ASP A 75 -20.20 -5.41 2.70
CA ASP A 75 -20.07 -5.09 4.12
C ASP A 75 -18.65 -5.32 4.66
N GLY A 76 -17.65 -5.56 3.80
CA GLY A 76 -16.23 -5.67 4.15
C GLY A 76 -15.80 -7.03 4.70
N ARG A 77 -16.71 -8.01 4.80
CA ARG A 77 -16.36 -9.39 5.16
C ARG A 77 -15.71 -10.13 4.00
N VAL A 78 -14.80 -11.05 4.32
CA VAL A 78 -14.15 -11.93 3.37
C VAL A 78 -14.94 -13.23 3.25
N LEU A 79 -15.25 -13.60 2.02
CA LEU A 79 -15.87 -14.87 1.65
C LEU A 79 -14.78 -15.79 1.11
N LEU A 80 -14.64 -16.95 1.76
CA LEU A 80 -13.77 -18.03 1.32
C LEU A 80 -14.63 -19.17 0.80
N TYR A 81 -14.28 -19.69 -0.37
CA TYR A 81 -14.93 -20.88 -0.92
C TYR A 81 -13.91 -21.75 -1.64
N CYS A 82 -13.67 -22.96 -1.11
CA CYS A 82 -12.81 -23.94 -1.74
C CYS A 82 -13.64 -24.88 -2.62
N PHE A 83 -13.35 -24.93 -3.92
CA PHE A 83 -14.06 -25.80 -4.86
C PHE A 83 -13.82 -27.30 -4.61
N ALA A 84 -12.79 -27.66 -3.84
CA ALA A 84 -12.52 -29.03 -3.40
C ALA A 84 -13.29 -29.42 -2.11
N GLY A 85 -14.06 -28.51 -1.50
CA GLY A 85 -14.90 -28.79 -0.35
C GLY A 85 -14.26 -28.61 1.03
N CYS A 86 -13.09 -27.98 1.13
CA CYS A 86 -12.52 -27.64 2.45
C CYS A 86 -13.42 -26.65 3.21
N PRO A 87 -13.69 -26.88 4.51
CA PRO A 87 -14.43 -25.93 5.32
C PRO A 87 -13.62 -24.66 5.56
N THR A 88 -14.30 -23.52 5.66
CA THR A 88 -13.69 -22.21 5.88
C THR A 88 -12.78 -22.20 7.10
N GLU A 89 -13.17 -22.88 8.17
CA GLU A 89 -12.44 -23.02 9.43
C GLU A 89 -11.07 -23.67 9.21
N ALA A 90 -11.00 -24.72 8.39
CA ALA A 90 -9.74 -25.39 8.07
C ALA A 90 -8.82 -24.48 7.24
N VAL A 91 -9.39 -23.71 6.31
CA VAL A 91 -8.64 -22.70 5.54
C VAL A 91 -8.08 -21.61 6.46
N CYS A 92 -8.91 -21.06 7.35
CA CYS A 92 -8.48 -20.07 8.34
C CYS A 92 -7.38 -20.62 9.25
N ALA A 93 -7.56 -21.83 9.79
CA ALA A 93 -6.57 -22.47 10.66
C ALA A 93 -5.23 -22.68 9.95
N ALA A 94 -5.25 -23.14 8.69
CA ALA A 94 -4.04 -23.32 7.88
C ALA A 94 -3.33 -21.98 7.57
N LEU A 95 -4.08 -20.87 7.55
CA LEU A 95 -3.53 -19.51 7.44
C LEU A 95 -3.12 -18.90 8.79
N GLY A 96 -3.35 -19.58 9.92
CA GLY A 96 -3.14 -19.01 11.25
C GLY A 96 -4.08 -17.84 11.58
N LEU A 97 -5.27 -17.85 10.99
CA LEU A 97 -6.34 -16.87 11.20
C LEU A 97 -7.50 -17.50 11.97
N SER A 98 -8.26 -16.65 12.65
CA SER A 98 -9.57 -17.02 13.20
C SER A 98 -10.69 -16.63 12.24
N LEU A 99 -11.90 -17.19 12.42
CA LEU A 99 -13.07 -16.74 11.66
C LEU A 99 -13.36 -15.25 11.87
N ALA A 100 -13.07 -14.70 13.05
CA ALA A 100 -13.28 -13.28 13.35
C ALA A 100 -12.43 -12.36 12.46
N ASP A 101 -11.25 -12.83 12.02
CA ASP A 101 -10.37 -12.08 11.12
C ASP A 101 -10.94 -11.93 9.70
N LEU A 102 -11.97 -12.70 9.34
CA LEU A 102 -12.70 -12.54 8.08
C LEU A 102 -13.71 -11.40 8.11
N PHE A 103 -13.99 -10.81 9.27
CA PHE A 103 -14.97 -9.76 9.43
C PHE A 103 -14.28 -8.44 9.77
N PRO A 104 -14.82 -7.31 9.27
CA PRO A 104 -14.33 -6.01 9.71
C PRO A 104 -14.67 -5.83 11.19
N ASP A 105 -13.71 -5.30 11.94
CA ASP A 105 -13.91 -4.98 13.35
C ASP A 105 -14.90 -3.80 13.45
N ARG A 106 -16.19 -4.12 13.63
CA ARG A 106 -17.25 -3.11 13.75
C ARG A 106 -17.03 -2.16 14.92
N ARG A 107 -16.23 -2.53 15.94
CA ARG A 107 -15.87 -1.63 17.05
C ARG A 107 -14.85 -0.57 16.62
N ARG A 108 -14.01 -0.86 15.61
CA ARG A 108 -13.06 0.12 15.03
C ARG A 108 -13.75 1.10 14.09
N LEU A 109 -14.80 0.67 13.40
CA LEU A 109 -15.60 1.52 12.50
C LEU A 109 -16.53 2.52 13.25
N HIS A 110 -16.53 2.54 14.58
CA HIS A 110 -17.35 3.47 15.37
C HIS A 110 -16.56 4.30 16.40
N SER A 111 -15.21 4.27 16.37
CA SER A 111 -14.40 5.20 17.16
C SER A 111 -14.02 6.42 16.31
N PRO A 112 -14.41 7.65 16.71
CA PRO A 112 -14.03 8.88 15.99
C PRO A 112 -12.52 9.01 15.77
N VAL A 113 -11.71 8.58 16.75
CA VAL A 113 -10.24 8.61 16.69
C VAL A 113 -9.67 7.59 15.69
N ALA A 114 -10.32 6.42 15.55
CA ALA A 114 -9.89 5.42 14.57
C ALA A 114 -10.17 5.87 13.14
N TRP A 115 -11.29 6.55 12.89
CA TRP A 115 -11.60 7.16 11.60
C TRP A 115 -10.61 8.24 11.21
N GLN A 116 -10.29 9.14 12.14
CA GLN A 116 -9.34 10.21 11.89
C GLN A 116 -7.97 9.64 11.49
N ARG A 117 -7.47 8.62 12.21
CA ARG A 117 -6.21 7.94 11.86
C ARG A 117 -6.26 7.26 10.49
N LEU A 118 -7.37 6.61 10.14
CA LEU A 118 -7.53 5.99 8.81
C LEU A 118 -7.56 7.05 7.70
N GLN A 119 -8.21 8.19 7.94
CA GLN A 119 -8.22 9.33 7.02
C GLN A 119 -6.82 9.92 6.85
N GLU A 120 -6.06 10.07 7.94
CA GLU A 120 -4.66 10.52 7.91
C GLU A 120 -3.77 9.56 7.12
N ILE A 121 -3.89 8.25 7.36
CA ILE A 121 -3.14 7.22 6.61
C ILE A 121 -3.51 7.28 5.12
N ALA A 122 -4.80 7.32 4.80
CA ALA A 122 -5.27 7.39 3.42
C ALA A 122 -4.84 8.71 2.74
N ALA A 123 -4.81 9.84 3.46
CA ALA A 123 -4.32 11.11 2.95
C ALA A 123 -2.83 11.03 2.63
N ARG A 124 -2.01 10.48 3.54
CA ARG A 124 -0.58 10.24 3.30
C ARG A 124 -0.35 9.30 2.12
N MET A 125 -1.14 8.25 1.97
CA MET A 125 -1.04 7.35 0.82
C MET A 125 -1.39 8.08 -0.49
N ARG A 126 -2.47 8.87 -0.52
CA ARG A 126 -2.82 9.69 -1.69
C ARG A 126 -1.72 10.70 -2.04
N GLU A 127 -1.12 11.31 -1.03
CA GLU A 127 0.01 12.24 -1.21
C GLU A 127 1.22 11.51 -1.80
N GLN A 128 1.56 10.32 -1.28
CA GLN A 128 2.63 9.48 -1.85
C GLN A 128 2.34 9.02 -3.28
N GLU A 129 1.09 8.64 -3.57
CA GLU A 129 0.67 8.26 -4.93
C GLU A 129 0.75 9.45 -5.89
N ALA A 130 0.33 10.64 -5.47
CA ALA A 130 0.43 11.87 -6.24
C ALA A 130 1.90 12.26 -6.50
N GLU A 131 2.75 12.15 -5.46
CA GLU A 131 4.19 12.39 -5.57
C GLU A 131 4.84 11.42 -6.57
N ALA A 132 4.52 10.12 -6.45
CA ALA A 132 5.02 9.11 -7.37
C ALA A 132 4.52 9.33 -8.81
N ALA A 133 3.27 9.77 -8.98
CA ALA A 133 2.71 10.09 -10.29
C ALA A 133 3.41 11.31 -10.93
N PHE A 134 3.63 12.36 -10.15
CA PHE A 134 4.41 13.53 -10.58
C PHE A 134 5.83 13.13 -10.99
N GLU A 135 6.52 12.35 -10.15
CA GLU A 135 7.92 11.96 -10.42
C GLU A 135 8.05 11.04 -11.64
N ALA A 136 7.09 10.13 -11.83
CA ALA A 136 7.01 9.28 -13.01
C ALA A 136 6.79 10.12 -14.29
N TRP A 137 5.87 11.09 -14.24
CA TRP A 137 5.65 12.03 -15.33
C TRP A 137 6.91 12.86 -15.61
N ARG A 138 7.50 13.49 -14.59
CA ARG A 138 8.71 14.33 -14.69
C ARG A 138 9.85 13.57 -15.35
N THR A 139 10.11 12.35 -14.90
CA THR A 139 11.15 11.48 -15.47
C THR A 139 10.88 11.14 -16.93
N ALA A 140 9.63 10.80 -17.28
CA ALA A 140 9.25 10.50 -18.66
C ALA A 140 9.39 11.74 -19.57
N THR A 141 8.94 12.90 -19.11
CA THR A 141 9.01 14.17 -19.83
C THR A 141 10.45 14.61 -20.06
N ILE A 142 11.31 14.55 -19.05
CA ILE A 142 12.76 14.86 -19.19
C ILE A 142 13.40 13.96 -20.25
N ARG A 143 13.08 12.66 -20.26
CA ARG A 143 13.61 11.73 -21.28
C ARG A 143 13.15 12.12 -22.68
N GLY A 144 11.86 12.43 -22.85
CA GLY A 144 11.28 12.85 -24.13
C GLY A 144 11.89 14.15 -24.63
N LEU A 145 11.93 15.18 -23.80
CA LEU A 145 12.53 16.48 -24.12
C LEU A 145 14.03 16.35 -24.44
N GLY A 146 14.77 15.50 -23.71
CA GLY A 146 16.19 15.28 -23.99
C GLY A 146 16.43 14.61 -25.36
N VAL A 147 15.51 13.77 -25.85
CA VAL A 147 15.58 13.24 -27.22
C VAL A 147 15.37 14.37 -28.23
N LEU A 148 14.37 15.21 -28.00
CA LEU A 148 14.05 16.34 -28.87
C LEU A 148 15.20 17.37 -28.92
N GLU A 149 15.77 17.74 -27.77
CA GLU A 149 16.91 18.66 -27.67
C GLU A 149 18.09 18.17 -28.53
N ARG A 150 18.46 16.90 -28.40
CA ARG A 150 19.53 16.29 -29.21
C ARG A 150 19.21 16.27 -30.69
N ALA A 151 17.95 16.05 -31.06
CA ALA A 151 17.52 16.09 -32.46
C ALA A 151 17.61 17.52 -33.03
N CYS A 152 17.11 18.52 -32.31
CA CYS A 152 17.21 19.93 -32.70
C CYS A 152 18.68 20.35 -32.88
N ARG A 153 19.54 20.05 -31.90
CA ARG A 153 20.97 20.40 -31.98
C ARG A 153 21.68 19.76 -33.18
N ARG A 154 21.33 18.52 -33.53
CA ARG A 154 21.87 17.85 -34.72
C ARG A 154 21.47 18.59 -36.00
N VAL A 155 20.18 18.89 -36.15
CA VAL A 155 19.66 19.62 -37.32
C VAL A 155 20.29 21.02 -37.43
N ILE A 156 20.45 21.72 -36.31
CA ILE A 156 21.14 23.03 -36.27
C ILE A 156 22.60 22.88 -36.72
N HIS A 157 23.31 21.84 -36.27
CA HIS A 157 24.69 21.59 -36.67
C HIS A 157 24.83 21.27 -38.17
N GLU A 158 23.85 20.59 -38.79
CA GLU A 158 23.81 20.35 -40.23
C GLU A 158 23.60 21.64 -41.06
N GLY A 159 23.07 22.69 -40.42
CA GLY A 159 22.97 24.03 -40.99
C GLY A 159 21.75 24.24 -41.89
N PRO A 160 21.67 25.42 -42.56
CA PRO A 160 20.48 25.85 -43.31
C PRO A 160 20.07 24.96 -44.49
N GLY A 161 20.93 24.03 -44.92
CA GLY A 161 20.61 23.06 -45.96
C GLY A 161 19.66 21.95 -45.50
N ASN A 162 19.48 21.77 -44.19
CA ASN A 162 18.49 20.83 -43.65
C ASN A 162 17.08 21.47 -43.63
N PRO A 163 16.04 20.83 -44.21
CA PRO A 163 14.68 21.36 -44.22
C PRO A 163 14.10 21.68 -42.84
N GLY A 164 14.57 21.00 -41.79
CA GLY A 164 14.17 21.23 -40.40
C GLY A 164 14.94 22.34 -39.68
N PHE A 165 15.91 23.01 -40.32
CA PHE A 165 16.80 23.97 -39.66
C PHE A 165 16.06 25.08 -38.93
N VAL A 166 15.09 25.73 -39.61
CA VAL A 166 14.31 26.84 -39.04
C VAL A 166 13.52 26.36 -37.82
N VAL A 167 12.81 25.23 -37.97
CA VAL A 167 12.00 24.63 -36.89
C VAL A 167 12.89 24.25 -35.70
N ALA A 168 14.06 23.68 -35.95
CA ALA A 168 15.00 23.30 -34.90
C ALA A 168 15.53 24.51 -34.13
N CYS A 169 15.87 25.60 -34.82
CA CYS A 169 16.29 26.86 -34.19
C CYS A 169 15.19 27.48 -33.32
N GLU A 170 13.92 27.35 -33.71
CA GLU A 170 12.78 27.85 -32.92
C GLU A 170 12.47 26.97 -31.71
N LEU A 171 12.62 25.64 -31.86
CA LEU A 171 12.28 24.68 -30.80
C LEU A 171 13.38 24.52 -29.76
N GLU A 172 14.67 24.55 -30.13
CA GLU A 172 15.78 24.24 -29.22
C GLU A 172 15.77 25.09 -27.93
N PRO A 173 15.57 26.42 -27.98
CA PRO A 173 15.55 27.24 -26.76
C PRO A 173 14.37 26.92 -25.86
N ARG A 174 13.21 26.57 -26.45
CA ARG A 174 12.00 26.20 -25.69
C ARG A 174 12.20 24.86 -24.99
N VAL A 175 12.75 23.88 -25.71
CA VAL A 175 13.05 22.55 -25.16
C VAL A 175 14.11 22.65 -24.06
N GLY A 176 15.15 23.45 -24.26
CA GLY A 176 16.19 23.72 -23.27
C GLY A 176 15.62 24.33 -21.98
N TYR A 177 14.75 25.36 -22.11
CA TYR A 177 14.07 25.96 -20.96
C TYR A 177 13.22 24.94 -20.19
N LEU A 178 12.41 24.13 -20.89
CA LEU A 178 11.58 23.11 -20.25
C LEU A 178 12.42 22.06 -19.51
N LEU A 179 13.53 21.62 -20.09
CA LEU A 179 14.46 20.70 -19.44
C LEU A 179 15.06 21.30 -18.19
N ASP A 180 15.52 22.55 -18.24
CA ASP A 180 16.12 23.22 -17.09
C ASP A 180 15.10 23.38 -15.94
N VAL A 181 13.85 23.77 -16.25
CA VAL A 181 12.78 23.84 -15.25
C VAL A 181 12.54 22.49 -14.57
N LEU A 182 12.47 21.39 -15.33
CA LEU A 182 12.18 20.06 -14.78
C LEU A 182 13.37 19.40 -14.06
N LEU A 183 14.60 19.79 -14.41
CA LEU A 183 15.83 19.28 -13.80
C LEU A 183 16.24 20.09 -12.56
N ASN A 184 16.23 21.42 -12.68
CA ASN A 184 16.87 22.34 -11.74
C ASN A 184 15.89 23.39 -11.16
N GLY A 185 14.72 23.56 -11.76
CA GLY A 185 13.74 24.56 -11.33
C GLY A 185 13.12 24.26 -9.97
N PRO A 186 12.52 25.29 -9.32
CA PRO A 186 11.84 25.12 -8.04
C PRO A 186 10.62 24.20 -8.16
N ARG A 187 10.28 23.51 -7.06
CA ARG A 187 9.24 22.48 -7.08
C ARG A 187 7.87 23.03 -7.46
N GLU A 188 7.58 24.25 -7.04
CA GLU A 188 6.33 24.97 -7.33
C GLU A 188 6.14 25.13 -8.84
N LEU A 189 7.20 25.56 -9.53
CA LEU A 189 7.18 25.72 -10.99
C LEU A 189 7.03 24.36 -11.67
N GLN A 190 7.76 23.33 -11.25
CA GLN A 190 7.59 21.99 -11.82
C GLN A 190 6.15 21.45 -11.66
N MET A 191 5.51 21.72 -10.53
CA MET A 191 4.12 21.33 -10.26
C MET A 191 3.12 22.12 -11.13
N GLU A 192 3.35 23.41 -11.34
CA GLU A 192 2.56 24.22 -12.27
C GLU A 192 2.63 23.62 -13.69
N PHE A 193 3.82 23.23 -14.14
CA PHE A 193 4.03 22.53 -15.40
C PHE A 193 3.27 21.20 -15.49
N TYR A 194 3.28 20.41 -14.41
CA TYR A 194 2.57 19.13 -14.35
C TYR A 194 1.05 19.29 -14.42
N GLN A 195 0.51 20.32 -13.77
CA GLN A 195 -0.93 20.57 -13.70
C GLN A 195 -1.48 21.32 -14.93
N ARG A 196 -0.60 21.92 -15.72
CA ARG A 196 -0.96 22.65 -16.94
C ARG A 196 -1.53 21.69 -18.00
N ASP A 197 -2.53 22.16 -18.72
CA ASP A 197 -3.07 21.44 -19.87
C ASP A 197 -2.21 21.70 -21.11
N TRP A 198 -1.45 20.67 -21.51
CA TRP A 198 -0.55 20.71 -22.66
C TRP A 198 -1.23 20.42 -23.99
N THR A 199 -2.53 20.08 -23.98
CA THR A 199 -3.24 19.68 -25.21
C THR A 199 -3.43 20.81 -26.20
N GLU A 200 -3.51 22.07 -25.74
CA GLU A 200 -3.64 23.25 -26.61
C GLU A 200 -2.27 23.76 -27.11
N GLU A 201 -1.22 23.65 -26.30
CA GLU A 201 0.11 24.21 -26.55
C GLU A 201 0.99 23.36 -27.49
N PHE A 202 0.58 22.13 -27.80
CA PHE A 202 1.26 21.26 -28.75
C PHE A 202 0.40 20.89 -29.96
N LYS A 203 -0.70 21.61 -30.22
CA LYS A 203 -1.56 21.39 -31.41
C LYS A 203 -0.82 21.48 -32.74
N TRP A 204 0.33 22.15 -32.79
CA TRP A 204 1.19 22.28 -33.97
C TRP A 204 2.23 21.16 -34.15
N LEU A 205 2.32 20.20 -33.22
CA LEU A 205 3.22 19.04 -33.31
C LEU A 205 2.57 17.77 -33.92
N VAL A 206 1.27 17.84 -34.25
CA VAL A 206 0.48 16.76 -34.88
C VAL A 206 -0.05 17.25 -36.22
#